data_AF-Q9AVD1-F1
#
_entry.id   AF-Q9AVD1-F1
#
_cell.length_a   1.000
_cell.length_b   1.000
_cell.length_c   1.000
_cell.angle_alpha   90.00
_cell.angle_beta   90.00
_cell.angle_gamma   90.00
#
_symmetry.space_group_name_H-M   'P 1'
#
loop_
_entity.id
_entity.type
_entity.pdbx_description
1 polymer ?
#
loop_
_entity_poly.entity_id
_entity_poly.type
_entity_poly.pdbx_seq_one_letter_code
_entity_poly.pdbx_strand_id
1 'polypeptide(L)'
;IFAYGQTGSGKTYTMEQAEEDWGVNYRALNDLFRISQMRESTFKYEIKVQMMEIYNEQVRDLLSSDGSQKRLGILSTSQPNGLAVPEASMFPVNGTPDVLDLMDTGFEKSEQNGSTAHGLVRSSRSHSIVTIHVHGYDINSGSPMHSSLHLVDLAGS
;
A
#
# COMPACT_ATOMS: atom_id res chain seq x y z
N ILE A 1 2.08 5.91 -7.92
CA ILE A 1 2.50 5.07 -9.07
C ILE A 1 1.32 4.19 -9.43
N PHE A 2 0.95 4.13 -10.71
CA PHE A 2 -0.18 3.35 -11.20
C PHE A 2 0.30 2.35 -12.25
N ALA A 3 -0.15 1.10 -12.16
CA ALA A 3 -0.04 0.10 -13.23
C ALA A 3 -1.41 -0.04 -13.93
N TYR A 4 -1.43 0.06 -15.25
CA TYR A 4 -2.64 0.00 -16.08
C TYR A 4 -2.42 -0.84 -17.33
N GLY A 5 -3.47 -1.53 -17.79
CA GLY A 5 -3.44 -2.44 -18.94
C GLY A 5 -4.43 -3.60 -18.80
N GLN A 6 -4.66 -4.33 -19.89
CA GLN A 6 -5.57 -5.48 -19.92
C GLN A 6 -5.13 -6.61 -18.96
N THR A 7 -6.05 -7.51 -18.59
CA THR A 7 -5.68 -8.72 -17.82
C THR A 7 -4.63 -9.54 -18.59
N GLY A 8 -3.57 -9.96 -17.91
CA GLY A 8 -2.46 -10.68 -18.52
C GLY A 8 -1.37 -9.80 -19.14
N SER A 9 -1.47 -8.46 -19.10
CA SER A 9 -0.46 -7.54 -19.63
C SER A 9 0.79 -7.35 -18.73
N GLY A 10 0.88 -8.08 -17.61
CA GLY A 10 2.03 -7.98 -16.70
C GLY A 10 1.98 -6.81 -15.69
N LYS A 11 0.81 -6.25 -15.36
CA LYS A 11 0.67 -5.20 -14.31
C LYS A 11 1.21 -5.67 -12.96
N THR A 12 0.63 -6.75 -12.44
CA THR A 12 1.04 -7.36 -11.16
C THR A 12 2.50 -7.79 -11.23
N TYR A 13 2.96 -8.34 -12.36
CA TYR A 13 4.38 -8.67 -12.56
C TYR A 13 5.28 -7.44 -12.39
N THR A 14 4.94 -6.31 -13.03
CA THR A 14 5.70 -5.06 -12.90
C THR A 14 5.71 -4.52 -11.45
N MET A 15 4.59 -4.65 -10.74
CA MET A 15 4.45 -4.11 -9.38
C MET A 15 5.08 -5.02 -8.31
N GLU A 16 4.90 -6.34 -8.41
CA GLU A 16 5.06 -7.28 -7.30
C GLU A 16 6.11 -8.37 -7.51
N GLN A 17 6.70 -8.52 -8.70
CA GLN A 17 7.61 -9.65 -8.96
C GLN A 17 8.66 -9.80 -7.85
N ALA A 18 8.71 -10.98 -7.26
CA ALA A 18 9.70 -11.39 -6.26
C ALA A 18 10.64 -12.42 -6.88
N GLU A 19 11.83 -12.52 -6.32
CA GLU A 19 12.92 -13.45 -6.72
C GLU A 19 13.89 -12.91 -7.78
N GLU A 20 13.71 -13.20 -9.08
CA GLU A 20 14.73 -12.90 -10.11
C GLU A 20 14.76 -11.43 -10.55
N ASP A 21 13.62 -10.73 -10.50
CA ASP A 21 13.52 -9.32 -10.83
C ASP A 21 12.56 -8.63 -9.86
N TRP A 22 13.11 -7.96 -8.84
CA TRP A 22 12.28 -7.22 -7.89
C TRP A 22 11.39 -6.19 -8.60
N GLY A 23 10.09 -6.26 -8.36
CA GLY A 23 9.09 -5.33 -8.89
C GLY A 23 9.23 -3.91 -8.32
N VAL A 24 8.43 -2.99 -8.85
CA VAL A 24 8.43 -1.58 -8.45
C VAL A 24 8.18 -1.41 -6.95
N ASN A 25 7.29 -2.22 -6.35
CA ASN A 25 6.95 -2.12 -4.93
C ASN A 25 8.18 -2.35 -4.06
N TYR A 26 8.89 -3.48 -4.28
CA TYR A 26 10.09 -3.81 -3.52
C TYR A 26 11.16 -2.73 -3.67
N ARG A 27 11.46 -2.30 -4.91
CA ARG A 27 12.50 -1.30 -5.17
C ARG A 27 12.19 0.04 -4.50
N ALA A 28 10.95 0.52 -4.61
CA ALA A 28 10.53 1.77 -3.99
C ALA A 28 10.59 1.72 -2.47
N LEU A 29 10.12 0.62 -1.86
CA LEU A 29 10.16 0.41 -0.41
C LEU A 29 11.61 0.30 0.09
N ASN A 30 12.44 -0.49 -0.59
CA ASN A 30 13.85 -0.65 -0.21
C ASN A 30 14.61 0.68 -0.28
N ASP A 31 14.38 1.48 -1.32
CA ASP A 31 14.97 2.81 -1.43
C ASP A 31 14.44 3.75 -0.33
N LEU A 32 13.15 3.70 0.00
CA LEU A 32 12.55 4.49 1.08
C LEU A 32 13.20 4.18 2.43
N PHE A 33 13.29 2.90 2.82
CA PHE A 33 13.90 2.51 4.09
C PHE A 33 15.40 2.79 4.11
N ARG A 34 16.11 2.61 2.99
CA ARG A 34 17.53 3.00 2.87
C ARG A 34 17.71 4.50 3.09
N ILE A 35 16.88 5.35 2.48
CA ILE A 35 16.93 6.80 2.66
C ILE A 35 16.60 7.20 4.10
N SER A 36 15.60 6.54 4.71
CA SER A 36 15.23 6.74 6.11
C SER A 36 16.43 6.50 7.04
N GLN A 37 17.13 5.38 6.86
CA GLN A 37 18.32 5.03 7.65
C GLN A 37 19.49 5.99 7.39
N MET A 38 19.78 6.33 6.13
CA MET A 38 20.86 7.29 5.80
C MET A 38 20.67 8.68 6.43
N ARG A 39 19.42 9.05 6.76
CA ARG A 39 19.07 10.35 7.32
C ARG A 39 18.77 10.31 8.83
N GLU A 40 18.97 9.17 9.50
CA GLU A 40 18.56 8.95 10.89
C GLU A 40 19.18 9.92 11.92
N SER A 41 20.31 10.53 11.57
CA SER A 41 21.03 11.51 12.39
C SER A 41 20.40 12.90 12.34
N THR A 42 19.55 13.17 11.35
CA THR A 42 18.97 14.49 11.08
C THR A 42 17.44 14.45 11.09
N PHE A 43 16.86 13.29 10.77
CA PHE A 43 15.43 13.06 10.75
C PHE A 43 15.08 11.78 11.50
N LYS A 44 13.92 11.79 12.15
CA LYS A 44 13.26 10.58 12.64
C LYS A 44 12.01 10.34 11.82
N TYR A 45 11.79 9.09 11.43
CA TYR A 45 10.66 8.69 10.61
C TYR A 45 9.82 7.64 11.34
N GLU A 46 8.51 7.78 11.24
CA GLU A 46 7.48 6.82 11.58
C GLU A 46 6.78 6.45 10.26
N ILE A 47 6.94 5.19 9.86
CA ILE A 47 6.39 4.70 8.59
C ILE A 47 5.22 3.76 8.91
N LYS A 48 4.09 4.00 8.26
CA LYS A 48 2.86 3.21 8.39
C LYS A 48 2.34 2.79 7.03
N VAL A 49 1.69 1.64 6.96
CA VAL A 49 1.10 1.11 5.74
C VAL A 49 -0.40 0.95 5.90
N GLN A 50 -1.12 1.31 4.85
CA GLN A 50 -2.52 0.96 4.63
C GLN A 50 -2.61 0.18 3.33
N MET A 51 -3.43 -0.87 3.29
CA MET A 51 -3.73 -1.60 2.08
C MET A 51 -5.24 -1.75 1.92
N MET A 52 -5.74 -1.37 0.75
CA MET A 52 -7.16 -1.32 0.45
C MET A 52 -7.43 -1.93 -0.92
N GLU A 53 -8.65 -2.42 -1.07
CA GLU A 53 -9.19 -2.90 -2.34
C GLU A 53 -10.40 -2.07 -2.73
N ILE A 54 -10.50 -1.74 -4.02
CA ILE A 54 -11.73 -1.23 -4.62
C ILE A 54 -12.30 -2.32 -5.50
N TYR A 55 -13.43 -2.88 -5.08
CA TYR A 55 -14.17 -3.90 -5.83
C TYR A 55 -15.64 -3.51 -5.91
N ASN A 56 -16.18 -3.44 -7.14
CA ASN A 56 -17.56 -3.06 -7.40
C ASN A 56 -17.98 -1.76 -6.69
N GLU A 57 -17.16 -0.69 -6.86
CA GLU A 57 -17.36 0.62 -6.23
C GLU A 57 -17.37 0.62 -4.69
N GLN A 58 -16.90 -0.45 -4.05
CA GLN A 58 -16.78 -0.54 -2.60
C GLN A 58 -15.30 -0.54 -2.19
N VAL A 59 -14.94 0.39 -1.30
CA VAL A 59 -13.63 0.42 -0.65
C VAL A 59 -13.62 -0.54 0.53
N ARG A 60 -12.64 -1.44 0.56
CA ARG A 60 -12.46 -2.44 1.60
C ARG A 60 -11.07 -2.35 2.19
N ASP A 61 -10.98 -2.53 3.49
CA ASP A 61 -9.71 -2.68 4.20
C ASP A 61 -9.18 -4.11 4.07
N LEU A 62 -7.97 -4.27 3.51
CA LEU A 62 -7.35 -5.59 3.38
C LEU A 62 -6.53 -5.98 4.62
N LEU A 63 -6.25 -5.05 5.55
CA LEU A 63 -5.44 -5.33 6.75
C LEU A 63 -6.28 -5.43 8.03
N SER A 64 -7.58 -5.10 7.99
CA SER A 64 -8.48 -5.21 9.15
C SER A 64 -8.46 -6.62 9.78
N SER A 65 -8.34 -6.67 11.11
CA SER A 65 -8.35 -7.89 11.92
C SER A 65 -9.73 -8.50 12.09
N ASP A 66 -10.79 -7.70 11.92
CA ASP A 66 -12.08 -8.02 12.50
C ASP A 66 -12.94 -8.93 11.60
N GLY A 67 -12.41 -9.36 10.44
CA GLY A 67 -13.11 -10.16 9.44
C GLY A 67 -14.34 -9.47 8.82
N SER A 68 -14.79 -8.37 9.40
CA SER A 68 -15.87 -7.54 8.89
C SER A 68 -15.36 -6.77 7.69
N GLN A 69 -16.06 -6.94 6.58
CA GLN A 69 -15.89 -6.16 5.36
C GLN A 69 -16.34 -4.73 5.63
N LYS A 70 -15.54 -3.97 6.39
CA LYS A 70 -15.85 -2.60 6.73
C LYS A 70 -15.75 -1.78 5.44
N ARG A 71 -16.92 -1.34 4.97
CA ARG A 71 -17.02 -0.39 3.85
C ARG A 71 -16.49 0.94 4.34
N LEU A 72 -15.40 1.39 3.73
CA LEU A 72 -14.76 2.63 4.12
C LEU A 72 -15.29 3.80 3.28
N GLY A 73 -15.56 4.92 3.93
CA GLY A 73 -15.84 6.17 3.24
C GLY A 73 -14.56 6.83 2.77
N ILE A 74 -14.55 7.30 1.52
CA ILE A 74 -13.48 8.18 1.02
C ILE A 74 -13.81 9.61 1.44
N LEU A 75 -12.87 10.28 2.10
CA LEU A 75 -13.01 11.70 2.40
C LEU A 75 -12.49 12.52 1.23
N SER A 76 -13.37 13.30 0.61
CA SER A 76 -13.01 14.20 -0.49
C SER A 76 -12.25 15.45 -0.04
N THR A 77 -12.23 15.74 1.27
CA THR A 77 -11.51 16.88 1.85
C THR A 77 -10.11 16.46 2.25
N SER A 78 -9.10 17.19 1.79
CA SER A 78 -7.72 17.04 2.23
C SER A 78 -7.63 17.26 3.75
N GLN A 79 -7.49 16.16 4.50
CA GLN A 79 -7.24 16.27 5.93
C GLN A 79 -5.85 16.88 6.19
N PRO A 80 -5.64 17.53 7.35
CA PRO A 80 -4.33 18.08 7.72
C PRO A 80 -3.20 17.05 7.72
N ASN A 81 -3.53 15.77 7.91
CA ASN A 81 -2.61 14.63 7.90
C ASN A 81 -2.50 13.92 6.54
N GLY A 82 -3.19 14.42 5.50
CA GLY A 82 -3.17 13.84 4.15
C GLY A 82 -3.93 12.52 3.99
N LEU A 83 -4.66 12.05 5.00
CA LEU A 83 -5.39 10.77 4.93
C LEU A 83 -6.67 10.89 4.11
N ALA A 84 -6.74 10.14 3.00
CA ALA A 84 -7.97 10.00 2.20
C ALA A 84 -8.98 9.04 2.83
N VAL A 85 -8.50 8.03 3.57
CA VAL A 85 -9.32 7.00 4.21
C VAL A 85 -8.82 6.79 5.66
N PRO A 86 -9.20 7.64 6.61
CA PRO A 86 -8.69 7.58 7.98
C PRO A 86 -9.21 6.38 8.77
N GLU A 87 -10.31 5.78 8.31
CA GLU A 87 -10.89 4.58 8.92
C GLU A 87 -10.21 3.27 8.49
N ALA A 88 -9.30 3.33 7.51
CA ALA A 88 -8.51 2.17 7.10
C ALA A 88 -7.42 1.88 8.14
N SER A 89 -7.23 0.59 8.43
CA SER A 89 -6.24 0.10 9.37
C SER A 89 -4.84 0.50 8.94
N MET A 90 -4.10 1.11 9.87
CA MET A 90 -2.70 1.53 9.69
C MET A 90 -1.79 0.65 10.53
N PHE A 91 -0.82 0.04 9.87
CA PHE A 91 0.17 -0.81 10.54
C PHE A 91 1.56 -0.15 10.50
N PRO A 92 2.23 0.03 11.64
CA PRO A 92 3.61 0.51 11.67
C PRO A 92 4.54 -0.54 11.07
N VAL A 93 5.55 -0.10 10.33
CA VAL A 93 6.53 -0.96 9.66
C VAL A 93 7.93 -0.42 9.87
N ASN A 94 8.91 -1.32 10.02
CA ASN A 94 10.31 -0.98 10.26
C ASN A 94 11.23 -1.34 9.08
N GLY A 95 10.73 -2.11 8.11
CA GLY A 95 11.49 -2.44 6.92
C GLY A 95 10.63 -2.92 5.75
N THR A 96 11.28 -3.11 4.62
CA THR A 96 10.67 -3.67 3.41
C THR A 96 9.97 -5.02 3.67
N PRO A 97 10.56 -5.98 4.41
CA PRO A 97 9.92 -7.28 4.67
C PRO A 97 8.55 -7.15 5.33
N ASP A 98 8.43 -6.30 6.37
CA ASP A 98 7.15 -6.06 7.07
C ASP A 98 6.04 -5.62 6.11
N VAL A 99 6.39 -4.79 5.12
CA VAL A 99 5.42 -4.32 4.12
C VAL A 99 5.02 -5.43 3.17
N LEU A 100 5.96 -6.28 2.74
CA LEU A 100 5.66 -7.42 1.88
C LEU A 100 4.76 -8.45 2.58
N ASP A 101 5.02 -8.73 3.86
CA ASP A 101 4.20 -9.64 4.66
C ASP A 101 2.75 -9.13 4.80
N LEU A 102 2.58 -7.81 4.99
CA LEU A 102 1.27 -7.16 4.99
C LEU A 102 0.60 -7.23 3.62
N MET A 103 1.36 -7.06 2.54
CA MET A 103 0.85 -7.18 1.18
C MET A 103 0.34 -8.59 0.90
N ASP A 104 1.11 -9.62 1.23
CA ASP A 104 0.72 -11.02 1.08
C ASP A 104 -0.54 -11.33 1.89
N THR A 105 -0.60 -10.88 3.15
CA THR A 105 -1.80 -11.01 3.99
C THR A 105 -3.03 -10.35 3.34
N GLY A 106 -2.86 -9.16 2.77
CA GLY A 106 -3.94 -8.44 2.10
C GLY A 106 -4.43 -9.15 0.82
N PHE A 107 -3.52 -9.74 0.06
CA PHE A 107 -3.85 -10.53 -1.12
C PHE A 107 -4.60 -11.82 -0.76
N GLU A 108 -4.15 -12.55 0.24
CA GLU A 108 -4.84 -13.74 0.73
C GLU A 108 -6.29 -13.42 1.14
N LYS A 109 -6.51 -12.28 1.80
CA LYS A 109 -7.88 -11.83 2.12
C LYS A 109 -8.69 -11.46 0.88
N SER A 110 -8.11 -10.79 -0.10
CA SER A 110 -8.80 -10.49 -1.37
C SER A 110 -9.28 -11.78 -2.07
N GLU A 111 -8.46 -12.84 -2.06
CA GLU A 111 -8.80 -14.14 -2.62
C GLU A 111 -9.92 -14.82 -1.82
N GLN A 112 -9.84 -14.85 -0.49
CA GLN A 112 -10.88 -15.40 0.39
C GLN A 112 -12.23 -14.69 0.19
N ASN A 113 -12.22 -13.41 -0.14
CA ASN A 113 -13.42 -12.61 -0.40
C ASN A 113 -13.99 -12.83 -1.81
N GLY A 114 -13.36 -13.66 -2.64
CA GLY A 114 -13.76 -13.93 -4.03
C GLY A 114 -13.68 -12.70 -4.94
N SER A 115 -12.93 -11.67 -4.53
CA SER A 115 -12.77 -10.41 -5.29
C SER A 115 -11.66 -10.54 -6.33
N THR A 116 -10.74 -11.46 -6.09
CA THR A 116 -9.77 -12.00 -7.05
C THR A 116 -10.02 -13.50 -7.23
N ALA A 117 -9.90 -14.00 -8.47
CA ALA A 117 -10.17 -15.42 -8.76
C ALA A 117 -8.95 -16.28 -8.44
N HIS A 118 -9.13 -17.37 -7.69
CA HIS A 118 -8.08 -18.36 -7.43
C HIS A 118 -7.38 -18.80 -8.72
N GLY A 119 -6.07 -18.58 -8.81
CA GLY A 119 -5.23 -19.02 -9.93
C GLY A 119 -5.21 -18.10 -11.16
N LEU A 120 -5.82 -16.91 -11.12
CA LEU A 120 -5.72 -15.88 -12.17
C LEU A 120 -5.02 -14.62 -11.65
N VAL A 121 -4.54 -13.78 -12.58
CA VAL A 121 -3.82 -12.52 -12.32
C VAL A 121 -4.51 -11.71 -11.20
N ARG A 122 -3.74 -11.37 -10.16
CA ARG A 122 -4.17 -10.72 -8.90
C ARG A 122 -4.90 -9.37 -9.10
N SER A 123 -4.90 -8.79 -10.30
CA SER A 123 -5.61 -7.55 -10.68
C SER A 123 -6.67 -7.71 -11.78
N SER A 124 -7.34 -8.86 -11.87
CA SER A 124 -8.32 -9.08 -12.95
C SER A 124 -9.67 -8.36 -12.76
N ARG A 125 -10.11 -8.12 -11.51
CA ARG A 125 -11.48 -7.64 -11.22
C ARG A 125 -11.58 -6.57 -10.12
N SER A 126 -10.49 -6.31 -9.39
CA SER A 126 -10.43 -5.30 -8.35
C SER A 126 -9.18 -4.45 -8.50
N HIS A 127 -9.22 -3.24 -7.94
CA HIS A 127 -8.06 -2.35 -7.86
C HIS A 127 -7.42 -2.53 -6.48
N SER A 128 -6.11 -2.76 -6.43
CA SER A 128 -5.33 -2.81 -5.20
C SER A 128 -4.59 -1.49 -4.99
N ILE A 129 -4.66 -0.97 -3.76
CA ILE A 129 -4.00 0.26 -3.36
C ILE A 129 -3.19 -0.02 -2.09
N VAL A 130 -1.87 0.02 -2.21
CA VAL A 130 -0.95 0.04 -1.06
C VAL A 130 -0.50 1.49 -0.87
N THR A 131 -0.76 2.05 0.30
CA THR A 131 -0.33 3.40 0.67
C THR A 131 0.65 3.34 1.82
N ILE A 132 1.83 3.91 1.61
CA ILE A 132 2.87 4.07 2.61
C ILE A 132 2.83 5.51 3.09
N HIS A 133 2.52 5.69 4.36
CA HIS A 133 2.53 6.97 5.05
C HIS A 133 3.87 7.14 5.75
N VAL A 134 4.53 8.25 5.46
CA VAL A 134 5.82 8.63 6.06
C VAL A 134 5.59 9.89 6.85
N HIS A 135 5.61 9.75 8.18
CA HIS A 135 5.63 10.86 9.09
C HIS A 135 7.05 11.05 9.59
N GLY A 136 7.65 12.21 9.35
CA GLY A 136 9.00 12.50 9.80
C GLY A 136 9.07 13.81 10.56
N TYR A 137 10.12 13.98 11.36
CA TYR A 137 10.46 15.28 11.93
C TYR A 137 11.96 15.51 11.87
N ASP A 138 12.35 16.75 11.60
CA ASP A 138 13.73 17.20 11.69
C ASP A 138 14.12 17.32 13.17
N ILE A 139 15.21 16.66 13.55
CA ILE A 139 15.70 16.61 14.92
C ILE A 139 16.18 18.00 15.39
N ASN A 140 16.73 18.81 14.47
CA ASN A 140 17.29 20.13 14.80
C ASN A 140 16.21 21.20 14.89
N SER A 141 15.28 21.23 13.94
CA SER A 141 14.23 22.26 13.88
C SER A 141 12.92 21.86 14.55
N GLY A 142 12.70 20.56 14.81
CA GLY A 142 11.43 20.04 15.29
C GLY A 142 10.29 20.09 14.25
N SER A 143 10.60 20.46 13.00
CA SER A 143 9.58 20.66 11.96
C SER A 143 9.02 19.31 11.51
N PRO A 144 7.69 19.09 11.57
CA PRO A 144 7.08 17.87 11.09
C PRO A 144 6.97 17.88 9.56
N MET A 145 7.04 16.69 8.98
CA MET A 145 6.88 16.44 7.55
C MET A 145 5.97 15.22 7.36
N HIS A 146 5.00 15.35 6.47
CA HIS A 146 4.08 14.27 6.12
C HIS A 146 4.20 13.98 4.64
N SER A 147 4.29 12.71 4.27
CA SER A 147 4.36 12.27 2.87
C SER A 147 3.64 10.92 2.72
N SER A 148 3.15 10.65 1.52
CA SER A 148 2.48 9.40 1.19
C SER A 148 2.96 8.89 -0.16
N LEU A 149 3.28 7.60 -0.24
CA LEU A 149 3.58 6.88 -1.47
C LEU A 149 2.42 5.91 -1.76
N HIS A 150 1.74 6.12 -2.88
CA HIS A 150 0.65 5.25 -3.33
C HIS A 150 1.15 4.33 -4.45
N LEU A 151 1.01 3.02 -4.24
CA LEU A 151 1.33 1.95 -5.20
C LEU A 151 0.00 1.30 -5.60
N VAL A 152 -0.42 1.52 -6.84
CA VAL A 152 -1.77 1.17 -7.29
C VAL A 152 -1.70 0.18 -8.46
N ASP A 153 -2.26 -1.01 -8.28
CA ASP A 153 -2.50 -1.98 -9.37
C ASP A 153 -3.99 -1.93 -9.74
N LEU A 154 -4.29 -1.48 -10.96
CA LEU A 154 -5.66 -1.31 -11.41
C LEU A 154 -6.23 -2.62 -11.97
N ALA A 155 -7.54 -2.81 -11.85
CA ALA A 155 -8.24 -3.89 -12.52
C ALA A 155 -7.96 -3.89 -14.04
N GLY A 156 -7.97 -5.07 -14.65
CA GLY A 156 -7.86 -5.21 -16.10
C GLY A 156 -8.94 -4.41 -16.83
N SER A 157 -8.51 -3.58 -17.79
CA SER A 157 -9.38 -2.85 -18.72
C SER A 157 -10.00 -3.74 -19.78
#